data_AF-A0A947Z6L7-F1
#
_entry.id   AF-A0A947Z6L7-F1
#
_cell.length_a   1.000
_cell.length_b   1.000
_cell.length_c   1.000
_cell.angle_alpha   90.00
_cell.angle_beta   90.00
_cell.angle_gamma   90.00
#
_symmetry.space_group_name_H-M   'P 1'
#
loop_
_entity.id
_entity.type
_entity.pdbx_description
1 polymer ?
#
loop_
_entity_poly.entity_id
_entity_poly.type
_entity_poly.pdbx_seq_one_letter_code
_entity_poly.pdbx_strand_id
1 'polypeptide(L)'
;MQIIQCTAKLRKEMGVVDSALYEGNVNEGVLGPWHANLISIDRRKCVLFANDKTLFNFLVPDVRRPQIRDLGQLFLQFLFPVLSQEGFTETECEKIASEYNEVQFAKSSSRAVLGSMNELA
;
A
#
# COMPACT_ATOMS: atom_id res chain seq x y z
N MET A 1 11.43 5.16 -7.04
CA MET A 1 10.34 5.87 -6.36
C MET A 1 9.00 5.34 -6.84
N GLN A 2 8.19 4.87 -5.91
CA GLN A 2 6.87 4.28 -6.17
C GLN A 2 5.78 5.00 -5.36
N ILE A 3 4.52 4.80 -5.75
CA ILE A 3 3.38 5.53 -5.16
C ILE A 3 2.43 4.56 -4.48
N ILE A 4 2.03 4.91 -3.25
CA ILE A 4 0.89 4.30 -2.56
C ILE A 4 -0.24 5.33 -2.48
N GLN A 5 -1.36 5.00 -3.12
CA GLN A 5 -2.55 5.81 -3.20
C GLN A 5 -3.47 5.49 -2.01
N CYS A 6 -3.49 6.39 -1.03
CA CYS A 6 -4.16 6.15 0.24
C CYS A 6 -5.58 6.72 0.26
N THR A 7 -6.52 5.97 0.82
CA THR A 7 -7.88 6.46 1.09
C THR A 7 -7.87 7.63 2.08
N ALA A 8 -8.90 8.47 2.06
CA ALA A 8 -8.99 9.63 2.97
C ALA A 8 -8.94 9.22 4.44
N LYS A 9 -9.55 8.08 4.80
CA LYS A 9 -9.55 7.52 6.15
C LYS A 9 -8.12 7.14 6.59
N LEU A 10 -7.37 6.46 5.73
CA LEU A 10 -5.99 6.09 6.01
C LEU A 10 -5.09 7.32 6.14
N ARG A 11 -5.18 8.28 5.22
CA ARG A 11 -4.36 9.53 5.26
C ARG A 11 -4.56 10.31 6.56
N LYS A 12 -5.81 10.41 7.03
CA LYS A 12 -6.13 11.04 8.32
C LYS A 12 -5.47 10.31 9.50
N GLU A 13 -5.44 8.98 9.47
CA GLU A 13 -4.81 8.17 10.52
C GLU A 13 -3.28 8.32 10.50
N MET A 14 -2.68 8.34 9.30
CA MET A 14 -1.25 8.63 9.07
C MET A 14 -0.87 10.04 9.55
N GLY A 15 -1.80 10.99 9.53
CA GLY A 15 -1.52 12.40 9.86
C GLY A 15 -0.76 13.13 8.76
N VAL A 16 -0.83 12.65 7.51
CA VAL A 16 -0.26 13.33 6.35
C VAL A 16 -1.19 14.45 5.91
N VAL A 17 -0.64 15.63 5.67
CA VAL A 17 -1.37 16.78 5.13
C VAL A 17 -1.44 16.71 3.61
N ASP A 18 -2.52 17.21 3.02
CA ASP A 18 -2.75 17.13 1.58
C ASP A 18 -1.62 17.78 0.74
N SER A 19 -0.96 18.83 1.25
CA SER A 19 0.16 19.50 0.56
C SER A 19 1.44 18.67 0.48
N ALA A 20 1.54 17.58 1.24
CA ALA A 20 2.66 16.64 1.20
C ALA A 20 2.36 15.44 0.28
N LEU A 21 1.18 15.39 -0.35
CA LEU A 21 0.82 14.33 -1.25
C LEU A 21 1.41 14.57 -2.64
N TYR A 22 1.82 13.48 -3.27
CA TYR A 22 2.34 13.48 -4.62
C TYR A 22 1.19 13.63 -5.63
N GLU A 23 1.31 14.60 -6.53
CA GLU A 23 0.34 14.91 -7.60
C GLU A 23 0.90 14.64 -9.01
N GLY A 24 2.13 14.12 -9.10
CA GLY A 24 2.78 13.84 -10.38
C GLY A 24 2.35 12.52 -11.04
N ASN A 25 3.03 12.20 -12.13
CA ASN A 25 2.76 10.98 -12.88
C ASN A 25 3.26 9.73 -12.15
N VAL A 26 2.50 8.65 -12.32
CA VAL A 26 2.84 7.36 -11.76
C VAL A 26 3.97 6.71 -12.55
N ASN A 27 4.93 6.11 -11.84
CA ASN A 27 5.99 5.35 -12.47
C ASN A 27 5.51 3.92 -12.77
N GLU A 28 5.78 3.43 -13.98
CA GLU A 28 5.56 2.04 -14.38
C GLU A 28 6.75 1.17 -13.95
N GLY A 29 7.01 1.10 -12.63
CA GLY A 29 7.95 0.13 -12.08
C GLY A 29 7.49 -1.31 -12.27
N VAL A 30 8.26 -2.28 -11.78
CA VAL A 30 7.99 -3.72 -11.99
C VAL A 30 6.58 -4.12 -11.56
N LEU A 31 6.14 -3.69 -10.38
CA LEU A 31 4.75 -3.89 -9.94
C LEU A 31 3.90 -2.60 -10.08
N GLY A 32 4.53 -1.45 -10.27
CA GLY A 32 3.83 -0.16 -10.38
C GLY A 32 3.15 0.32 -9.09
N PRO A 33 2.12 1.18 -9.18
CA PRO A 33 1.47 1.79 -8.02
C PRO A 33 0.58 0.81 -7.25
N TRP A 34 0.32 1.18 -5.98
CA TRP A 34 -0.56 0.46 -5.08
C TRP A 34 -1.62 1.38 -4.49
N HIS A 35 -2.73 0.81 -4.04
CA HIS A 35 -3.74 1.46 -3.22
C HIS A 35 -3.68 0.92 -1.79
N ALA A 36 -3.99 1.77 -0.82
CA ALA A 36 -4.06 1.39 0.58
C ALA A 36 -5.34 1.90 1.28
N ASN A 37 -6.05 1.00 1.96
CA ASN A 37 -7.28 1.28 2.68
C ASN A 37 -7.17 0.88 4.15
N LEU A 38 -7.72 1.71 5.04
CA LEU A 38 -7.80 1.42 6.47
C LEU A 38 -9.15 0.78 6.79
N ILE A 39 -9.14 -0.52 7.04
CA ILE A 39 -10.34 -1.30 7.38
C ILE A 39 -10.31 -1.72 8.86
N SER A 40 -11.41 -2.27 9.35
CA SER A 40 -11.52 -2.74 10.73
C SER A 40 -12.11 -4.14 10.76
N ILE A 41 -11.33 -5.11 11.21
CA ILE A 41 -11.75 -6.51 11.36
C ILE A 41 -11.68 -6.84 12.84
N ASP A 42 -12.77 -7.35 13.42
CA ASP A 42 -12.86 -7.67 14.86
C ASP A 42 -12.41 -6.53 15.80
N ARG A 43 -12.79 -5.29 15.44
CA ARG A 43 -12.43 -4.05 16.14
C ARG A 43 -10.92 -3.74 16.15
N ARG A 44 -10.13 -4.41 15.32
CA ARG A 44 -8.71 -4.14 15.09
C ARG A 44 -8.53 -3.41 13.78
N LYS A 45 -7.63 -2.42 13.78
CA LYS A 45 -7.27 -1.70 12.55
C LYS A 45 -6.44 -2.64 11.67
N CYS A 46 -6.78 -2.69 10.39
CA CYS A 46 -6.02 -3.43 9.39
C CYS A 46 -5.78 -2.53 8.18
N VAL A 47 -4.64 -2.69 7.51
CA VAL A 47 -4.38 -2.01 6.24
C VAL A 47 -4.45 -3.04 5.13
N LEU A 48 -5.37 -2.82 4.18
CA LEU A 48 -5.46 -3.59 2.95
C LEU A 48 -4.67 -2.86 1.88
N PHE A 49 -3.70 -3.53 1.27
CA PHE A 49 -2.97 -3.05 0.11
C PHE A 49 -3.44 -3.79 -1.13
N ALA A 50 -3.63 -3.09 -2.25
CA ALA A 50 -4.00 -3.68 -3.52
C ALA A 50 -3.18 -3.05 -4.66
N ASN A 51 -2.60 -3.87 -5.52
CA ASN A 51 -1.91 -3.41 -6.71
C ASN A 51 -2.93 -2.76 -7.66
N ASP A 52 -2.59 -1.61 -8.24
CA ASP A 52 -3.51 -0.84 -9.09
C ASP A 52 -3.93 -1.60 -10.36
N LYS A 53 -3.01 -2.39 -10.93
CA LYS A 53 -3.22 -3.08 -12.22
C LYS A 53 -3.73 -4.49 -12.05
N THR A 54 -3.11 -5.27 -11.16
CA THR A 54 -3.39 -6.71 -11.02
C THR A 54 -4.46 -7.01 -9.98
N LEU A 55 -4.82 -6.04 -9.13
CA LEU A 55 -5.64 -6.23 -7.93
C LEU A 55 -5.09 -7.26 -6.94
N PHE A 56 -3.85 -7.72 -7.15
CA PHE A 56 -3.14 -8.53 -6.17
C PHE A 56 -3.08 -7.75 -4.86
N ASN A 57 -3.51 -8.37 -3.78
CA ASN A 57 -3.74 -7.69 -2.53
C ASN A 57 -3.23 -8.51 -1.36
N PHE A 58 -2.91 -7.80 -0.29
CA PHE A 58 -2.54 -8.41 0.98
C PHE A 58 -3.01 -7.55 2.14
N LEU A 59 -3.28 -8.21 3.26
CA LEU A 59 -3.78 -7.59 4.48
C LEU A 59 -2.69 -7.54 5.54
N VAL A 60 -2.52 -6.37 6.15
CA VAL A 60 -1.69 -6.20 7.35
C VAL A 60 -2.61 -6.06 8.57
N PRO A 61 -2.76 -7.12 9.39
CA PRO A 61 -3.69 -7.12 10.52
C PRO A 61 -3.11 -6.44 11.77
N ASP A 62 -4.01 -6.04 12.67
CA ASP A 62 -3.70 -5.52 14.01
C ASP A 62 -2.66 -4.38 14.07
N VAL A 63 -2.81 -3.41 13.17
CA VAL A 63 -1.87 -2.29 13.06
C VAL A 63 -2.17 -1.18 14.05
N ARG A 64 -1.12 -0.68 14.70
CA ARG A 64 -1.19 0.47 15.60
C ARG A 64 -0.93 1.77 14.86
N ARG A 65 -1.40 2.88 15.42
CA ARG A 65 -1.22 4.21 14.82
C ARG A 65 0.25 4.56 14.49
N PRO A 66 1.26 4.25 15.33
CA PRO A 66 2.65 4.50 14.97
C PRO A 66 3.10 3.73 13.71
N GLN A 67 2.64 2.49 13.53
CA GLN A 67 2.93 1.70 12.33
C GLN A 67 2.23 2.27 11.09
N ILE A 68 1.00 2.77 11.25
CA ILE A 68 0.28 3.44 10.16
C ILE A 68 0.97 4.75 9.76
N ARG A 69 1.57 5.47 10.71
CA ARG A 69 2.35 6.69 10.42
C ARG A 69 3.60 6.41 9.61
N ASP A 70 4.14 5.20 9.72
CA ASP A 70 5.27 4.70 8.93
C ASP A 70 4.79 3.69 7.88
N LEU A 71 3.80 4.12 7.07
CA LEU A 71 3.12 3.23 6.12
C LEU A 71 4.07 2.63 5.07
N GLY A 72 5.10 3.39 4.66
CA GLY A 72 6.07 2.91 3.67
C GLY A 72 6.86 1.72 4.20
N GLN A 73 7.35 1.83 5.45
CA GLN A 73 8.05 0.71 6.07
C GLN A 73 7.12 -0.46 6.38
N LEU A 74 5.89 -0.19 6.82
CA LEU A 74 4.88 -1.20 7.03
C LEU A 74 4.57 -1.97 5.72
N PHE A 75 4.47 -1.26 4.60
CA PHE A 75 4.25 -1.87 3.29
C PHE A 75 5.41 -2.80 2.90
N LEU A 76 6.65 -2.33 2.97
CA LEU A 76 7.84 -3.13 2.62
C LEU A 76 8.01 -4.36 3.51
N GLN A 77 7.79 -4.21 4.82
CA GLN A 77 7.90 -5.30 5.79
C GLN A 77 6.99 -6.50 5.45
N PHE A 78 5.82 -6.23 4.87
CA PHE A 78 4.82 -7.26 4.55
C PHE A 78 4.84 -7.67 3.08
N LEU A 79 5.22 -6.77 2.16
CA LEU A 79 5.32 -7.10 0.74
C LEU A 79 6.36 -8.20 0.49
N PHE A 80 7.55 -8.11 1.11
CA PHE A 80 8.63 -9.08 0.85
C PHE A 80 8.25 -10.53 1.21
N PRO A 81 7.72 -10.83 2.42
CA PRO A 81 7.22 -12.17 2.73
C PRO A 81 6.11 -12.64 1.80
N VAL A 82 5.20 -11.74 1.40
CA VAL A 82 4.10 -12.07 0.48
C VAL A 82 4.64 -12.48 -0.88
N LEU A 83 5.55 -11.71 -1.47
CA LEU A 83 6.17 -12.05 -2.76
C LEU A 83 6.95 -13.37 -2.68
N SER A 84 7.67 -13.61 -1.58
CA SER A 84 8.38 -14.88 -1.39
C SER A 84 7.41 -16.07 -1.34
N GLN A 85 6.24 -15.93 -0.71
CA GLN A 85 5.21 -16.97 -0.67
C GLN A 85 4.56 -17.21 -2.05
N GLU A 86 4.47 -16.17 -2.88
CA GLU A 86 4.01 -16.27 -4.28
C GLU A 86 5.06 -16.87 -5.23
N GLY A 87 6.22 -17.28 -4.72
CA GLY A 87 7.26 -17.99 -5.47
C GLY A 87 8.30 -17.11 -6.15
N PHE A 88 8.34 -15.82 -5.82
CA PHE A 88 9.41 -14.93 -6.28
C PHE A 88 10.75 -15.31 -5.63
N THR A 89 11.81 -15.29 -6.42
CA THR A 89 13.17 -15.53 -5.91
C THR A 89 13.63 -14.37 -5.04
N GLU A 90 14.58 -14.62 -4.13
CA GLU A 90 15.16 -13.58 -3.27
C GLU A 90 15.69 -12.39 -4.08
N THR A 91 16.40 -12.65 -5.18
CA THR A 91 16.91 -11.63 -6.11
C THR A 91 15.79 -10.79 -6.74
N GLU A 92 14.65 -11.39 -7.07
CA GLU A 92 13.50 -10.65 -7.61
C GLU A 92 12.83 -9.80 -6.53
N CYS A 93 12.65 -10.37 -5.33
CA CYS A 93 12.10 -9.66 -4.19
C CYS A 93 12.96 -8.45 -3.79
N GLU A 94 14.29 -8.58 -3.78
CA GLU A 94 15.21 -7.48 -3.50
C GLU A 94 15.14 -6.38 -4.55
N LYS A 95 15.10 -6.75 -5.84
CA LYS A 95 14.94 -5.79 -6.94
C LYS A 95 13.64 -5.01 -6.79
N ILE A 96 12.53 -5.71 -6.57
CA ILE A 96 11.22 -5.10 -6.34
C ILE A 96 11.30 -4.18 -5.12
N ALA A 97 11.71 -4.68 -3.95
CA ALA A 97 11.79 -3.89 -2.73
C ALA A 97 12.65 -2.62 -2.90
N SER A 98 13.74 -2.69 -3.66
CA SER A 98 14.59 -1.54 -3.95
C SER A 98 13.87 -0.40 -4.69
N GLU A 99 12.90 -0.72 -5.57
CA GLU A 99 12.09 0.29 -6.26
C GLU A 99 11.16 1.04 -5.29
N TYR A 100 10.70 0.34 -4.25
CA TYR A 100 9.78 0.81 -3.22
C TYR A 100 10.50 1.35 -1.96
N ASN A 101 11.83 1.41 -1.92
CA ASN A 101 12.56 2.05 -0.81
C ASN A 101 12.21 3.54 -0.64
N GLU A 102 11.85 4.21 -1.73
CA GLU A 102 11.31 5.58 -1.72
C GLU A 102 9.84 5.56 -2.15
N VAL A 103 8.95 5.49 -1.16
CA VAL A 103 7.50 5.59 -1.38
C VAL A 103 7.02 7.02 -1.21
N GLN A 104 6.20 7.48 -2.14
CA GLN A 104 5.38 8.69 -2.01
C GLN A 104 3.91 8.33 -1.82
N PHE A 105 3.17 9.20 -1.15
CA PHE A 105 1.74 9.01 -0.91
C PHE A 105 0.90 9.91 -1.80
N ALA A 106 -0.15 9.37 -2.39
CA ALA A 106 -1.09 10.13 -3.22
C ALA A 106 -2.53 9.88 -2.76
N LYS A 107 -3.48 10.63 -3.33
CA LYS A 107 -4.91 10.36 -3.15
C LYS A 107 -5.29 9.13 -3.98
N SER A 108 -6.15 8.26 -3.43
CA SER A 108 -6.78 7.19 -4.21
C SER A 108 -7.48 7.76 -5.46
N SER A 109 -7.13 7.25 -6.64
CA SER A 109 -7.66 7.73 -7.93
C SER A 109 -8.54 6.72 -8.66
N SER A 110 -8.60 5.46 -8.20
CA SER A 110 -9.30 4.38 -8.92
C SER A 110 -10.55 3.91 -8.19
N ARG A 111 -11.73 4.22 -8.75
CA ARG A 111 -13.02 3.74 -8.21
C ARG A 111 -13.16 2.21 -8.31
N ALA A 112 -12.57 1.59 -9.33
CA ALA A 112 -12.61 0.15 -9.52
C ALA A 112 -11.81 -0.56 -8.42
N VAL A 113 -10.58 -0.10 -8.14
CA VAL A 113 -9.75 -0.67 -7.06
C VAL A 113 -10.44 -0.45 -5.70
N LEU A 114 -10.99 0.74 -5.46
CA LEU A 114 -11.76 0.99 -4.23
C LEU A 114 -13.00 0.10 -4.09
N GLY A 115 -13.69 -0.18 -5.20
CA GLY A 115 -14.79 -1.14 -5.23
C GLY A 115 -14.33 -2.54 -4.79
N SER A 116 -13.27 -3.05 -5.41
CA SER A 116 -12.66 -4.33 -5.05
C SER A 116 -12.22 -4.38 -3.59
N MET A 117 -11.56 -3.33 -3.09
CA MET A 117 -11.13 -3.26 -1.70
C MET A 117 -12.30 -3.24 -0.71
N ASN A 118 -13.47 -2.74 -1.10
CA ASN A 118 -14.66 -2.76 -0.25
C ASN A 118 -15.35 -4.13 -0.25
N GLU A 119 -15.28 -4.89 -1.33
CA GLU A 119 -15.80 -6.27 -1.37
C GLU A 119 -14.95 -7.22 -0.53
N LEU A 120 -13.64 -6.93 -0.41
CA LEU A 120 -12.68 -7.72 0.38
C LEU A 120 -12.67 -7.37 1.88
N ALA A 121 -13.30 -6.26 2.29
CA ALA A 121 -13.23 -5.69 3.64
C ALA A 121 -14.44 -6.07 4.52
#